data_AF-A0A3M1GJG1-F1
#
_entry.id   AF-A0A3M1GJG1-F1
#
_cell.length_a   1.000
_cell.length_b   1.000
_cell.length_c   1.000
_cell.angle_alpha   90.00
_cell.angle_beta   90.00
_cell.angle_gamma   90.00
#
_symmetry.space_group_name_H-M   'P 1'
#
loop_
_entity.id
_entity.type
_entity.pdbx_description
1 polymer ?
#
loop_
_entity_poly.entity_id
_entity_poly.type
_entity_poly.pdbx_seq_one_letter_code
_entity_poly.pdbx_strand_id
1 'polypeptide(L)'
;PAFINVLAHCNRGWRTGTNTIIQDLKLAVDTCFWPLYEYENGKLTINYKPKEKKPVVEFLKTQGRFKHLFSPENEHLLQQIQELVDREWEALLKEEAFFKESEES
;
A
#
# COMPACT_ATOMS: atom_id res chain seq x y z
N PRO A 1 10.37 -15.66 -17.63
CA PRO A 1 9.69 -16.06 -16.37
C PRO A 1 8.71 -14.94 -15.98
N ALA A 2 7.62 -15.27 -15.30
CA ALA A 2 6.67 -14.28 -14.78
C ALA A 2 6.64 -14.36 -13.25
N PHE A 3 6.37 -13.23 -12.59
CA PHE A 3 6.27 -13.13 -11.13
C PHE A 3 5.01 -12.35 -10.75
N ILE A 4 4.33 -12.80 -9.70
CA ILE A 4 3.17 -12.12 -9.14
C ILE A 4 3.36 -12.06 -7.62
N ASN A 5 3.32 -10.84 -7.06
CA ASN A 5 3.33 -10.62 -5.62
C ASN A 5 1.89 -10.42 -5.11
N VAL A 6 1.39 -11.35 -4.29
CA VAL A 6 0.00 -11.35 -3.84
C VAL A 6 -0.09 -11.07 -2.34
N LEU A 7 -0.84 -10.03 -1.97
CA LEU A 7 -1.20 -9.79 -0.56
C LEU A 7 -2.27 -10.78 -0.10
N ALA A 8 -1.87 -11.77 0.69
CA ALA A 8 -2.78 -12.74 1.28
C ALA A 8 -3.17 -12.36 2.71
N HIS A 9 -4.41 -11.89 2.90
CA HIS A 9 -4.94 -11.58 4.23
C HIS A 9 -5.10 -12.83 5.09
N CYS A 10 -4.63 -12.79 6.34
CA CYS A 10 -4.79 -13.89 7.30
C CYS A 10 -5.39 -13.37 8.61
N ASN A 11 -6.67 -13.66 8.86
CA ASN A 11 -7.39 -13.20 10.06
C ASN A 11 -6.62 -13.53 11.36
N ARG A 12 -6.12 -14.76 11.46
CA ARG A 12 -5.36 -15.22 12.64
C ARG A 12 -4.04 -14.47 12.80
N GLY A 13 -3.26 -14.33 11.72
CA GLY A 13 -1.96 -13.66 11.77
C GLY A 13 -2.07 -12.16 12.00
N TRP A 14 -3.07 -11.52 11.39
CA TRP A 14 -3.27 -10.08 11.46
C TRP A 14 -4.11 -9.68 12.67
N ARG A 15 -4.74 -10.66 13.33
CA ARG A 15 -5.65 -10.49 14.48
C ARG A 15 -6.82 -9.58 14.13
N THR A 16 -7.51 -9.90 13.04
CA THR A 16 -8.70 -9.20 12.53
C THR A 16 -9.95 -10.09 12.62
N GLY A 17 -11.14 -9.50 12.46
CA GLY A 17 -12.40 -10.23 12.46
C GLY A 17 -12.54 -11.14 11.23
N THR A 18 -13.35 -12.20 11.32
CA THR A 18 -13.48 -13.15 10.20
C THR A 18 -14.16 -12.57 8.96
N ASN A 19 -14.94 -11.50 9.14
CA ASN A 19 -15.74 -10.86 8.09
C ASN A 19 -15.13 -9.54 7.58
N THR A 20 -13.89 -9.21 7.93
CA THR A 20 -13.26 -7.91 7.58
C THR A 20 -12.34 -7.98 6.36
N ILE A 21 -12.06 -9.18 5.83
CA ILE A 21 -11.05 -9.44 4.78
C ILE A 21 -11.14 -8.46 3.60
N ILE A 22 -12.32 -8.31 3.01
CA ILE A 22 -12.51 -7.45 1.83
C ILE A 22 -12.27 -5.98 2.16
N GLN A 23 -12.70 -5.54 3.35
CA GLN A 23 -12.51 -4.17 3.79
C GLN A 23 -11.03 -3.88 4.08
N ASP A 24 -10.34 -4.81 4.74
CA ASP A 24 -8.91 -4.69 5.06
C ASP A 24 -8.05 -4.63 3.79
N LEU A 25 -8.33 -5.48 2.81
CA LEU A 25 -7.61 -5.48 1.53
C LEU A 25 -7.91 -4.21 0.71
N LYS A 26 -9.14 -3.71 0.72
CA LYS A 26 -9.46 -2.40 0.10
C LYS A 26 -8.68 -1.27 0.77
N LEU A 27 -8.58 -1.27 2.10
CA LEU A 27 -7.79 -0.27 2.82
C LEU A 27 -6.29 -0.37 2.50
N ALA A 28 -5.74 -1.57 2.34
CA ALA A 28 -4.35 -1.75 1.94
C ALA A 28 -4.03 -1.05 0.61
N VAL A 29 -4.96 -1.14 -0.35
CA VAL A 29 -4.83 -0.50 -1.67
C VAL A 29 -5.14 1.01 -1.60
N ASP A 30 -6.22 1.41 -0.91
CA ASP A 30 -6.63 2.83 -0.76
C ASP A 30 -5.59 3.70 -0.03
N THR A 31 -4.80 3.09 0.86
CA THR A 31 -3.70 3.76 1.58
C THR A 31 -2.38 3.73 0.83
N CYS A 32 -2.34 3.05 -0.33
CA CYS A 32 -1.13 2.69 -1.09
C CYS A 32 -0.08 1.91 -0.29
N PHE A 33 -0.47 1.29 0.84
CA PHE A 33 0.41 0.35 1.54
C PHE A 33 0.72 -0.88 0.67
N TRP A 34 -0.25 -1.27 -0.17
CA TRP A 34 -0.07 -2.31 -1.18
C TRP A 34 -0.54 -1.80 -2.55
N PRO A 35 0.34 -1.14 -3.32
CA PRO A 35 -0.02 -0.61 -4.64
C PRO A 35 -0.22 -1.76 -5.65
N LEU A 36 -1.12 -1.53 -6.61
CA LEU A 36 -1.40 -2.47 -7.70
C LEU A 36 -0.78 -1.91 -8.98
N TYR A 37 0.25 -2.58 -9.48
CA TYR A 37 0.93 -2.20 -10.71
C TYR A 37 1.46 -3.44 -11.44
N GLU A 38 1.67 -3.28 -12.74
CA GLU A 38 2.29 -4.26 -13.62
C GLU A 38 3.59 -3.69 -14.18
N TYR A 39 4.56 -4.56 -14.41
CA TYR A 39 5.84 -4.21 -15.02
C TYR A 39 6.07 -5.10 -16.24
N GLU A 40 5.96 -4.52 -17.43
CA GLU A 40 6.05 -5.24 -18.69
C GLU A 40 7.02 -4.54 -19.63
N ASN A 41 8.02 -5.26 -20.13
CA ASN A 41 9.02 -4.73 -21.08
C ASN A 41 9.68 -3.41 -20.65
N GLY A 42 9.94 -3.25 -19.35
CA GLY A 42 10.54 -2.02 -18.82
C GLY A 42 9.51 -0.97 -18.40
N LYS A 43 8.24 -1.12 -18.77
CA LYS A 43 7.18 -0.14 -18.50
C LYS A 43 6.41 -0.51 -17.23
N LEU A 44 6.38 0.41 -16.29
CA LEU A 44 5.52 0.34 -15.11
C LEU A 44 4.14 0.95 -15.42
N THR A 45 3.06 0.22 -15.14
CA THR A 45 1.68 0.70 -15.24
C THR A 45 0.97 0.52 -13.91
N ILE A 46 0.51 1.60 -13.28
CA ILE A 46 -0.25 1.51 -12.03
C ILE A 46 -1.72 1.24 -12.38
N ASN A 47 -2.21 0.04 -12.04
CA ASN A 47 -3.57 -0.39 -12.39
C ASN A 47 -4.65 0.26 -11.52
N TYR A 48 -4.29 0.69 -10.31
CA TYR A 48 -5.22 1.35 -9.39
C TYR A 48 -4.58 2.56 -8.72
N LYS A 49 -5.22 3.72 -8.91
CA LYS A 49 -4.88 4.95 -8.20
C LYS A 49 -6.11 5.39 -7.39
N PRO A 50 -6.04 5.41 -6.05
CA PRO A 50 -7.15 5.92 -5.26
C PRO A 50 -7.42 7.38 -5.59
N LYS A 51 -8.70 7.77 -5.68
CA LYS A 51 -9.08 9.19 -5.88
C LYS A 51 -8.54 10.09 -4.77
N GLU A 52 -8.59 9.58 -3.56
CA GLU A 52 -8.06 10.20 -2.36
C GLU A 52 -7.27 9.14 -1.59
N LYS A 53 -5.97 9.36 -1.44
CA LYS A 53 -5.09 8.46 -0.70
C LYS A 53 -5.41 8.57 0.79
N LYS A 54 -5.82 7.46 1.40
CA LYS A 54 -6.07 7.42 2.85
C LYS A 54 -4.75 7.38 3.63
N PRO A 55 -4.70 7.92 4.86
CA PRO A 55 -3.57 7.73 5.76
C PRO A 55 -3.33 6.25 6.06
N VAL A 56 -2.07 5.81 6.14
CA VAL A 56 -1.71 4.40 6.38
C VAL A 56 -2.29 3.87 7.69
N VAL A 57 -2.46 4.75 8.68
CA VAL A 57 -3.07 4.43 9.97
C VAL A 57 -4.48 3.85 9.84
N GLU A 58 -5.23 4.20 8.79
CA GLU A 58 -6.55 3.63 8.51
C GLU A 58 -6.50 2.13 8.23
N PHE A 59 -5.42 1.66 7.60
CA PHE A 59 -5.16 0.23 7.37
C PHE A 59 -4.52 -0.44 8.59
N LEU A 60 -3.59 0.23 9.28
CA LEU A 60 -2.89 -0.36 10.43
C LEU A 60 -3.84 -0.57 11.63
N LYS A 61 -4.79 0.34 11.86
CA LYS A 61 -5.69 0.30 13.02
C LYS A 61 -6.64 -0.91 13.01
N THR A 62 -6.93 -1.48 11.84
CA THR A 62 -7.83 -2.64 11.76
C THR A 62 -7.17 -3.92 12.25
N GLN A 63 -5.83 -3.95 12.30
CA GLN A 63 -5.04 -5.16 12.54
C GLN A 63 -4.47 -5.19 13.95
N GLY A 64 -4.87 -6.17 14.75
CA GLY A 64 -4.37 -6.31 16.12
C GLY A 64 -2.85 -6.57 16.22
N ARG A 65 -2.18 -7.00 15.14
CA ARG A 65 -0.70 -7.11 15.12
C ARG A 65 0.02 -5.77 15.29
N PHE A 66 -0.62 -4.66 14.93
CA PHE A 66 -0.05 -3.32 15.01
C PHE A 66 -0.49 -2.53 16.24
N LYS A 67 -1.26 -3.14 17.16
CA LYS A 67 -1.81 -2.46 18.34
C LYS A 67 -0.76 -1.72 19.18
N HIS A 68 0.46 -2.25 19.27
CA HIS A 68 1.56 -1.65 20.03
C HIS A 68 2.09 -0.34 19.41
N LEU A 69 1.89 -0.12 18.10
CA LEU A 69 2.31 1.14 17.44
C LEU A 69 1.44 2.33 17.84
N PHE A 70 0.25 2.09 18.38
CA PHE A 70 -0.70 3.14 18.77
C PHE A 70 -0.55 3.58 20.23
N SER A 71 0.50 3.16 20.93
CA SER A 71 0.86 3.74 22.23
C SER A 71 1.51 5.13 22.02
N PRO A 72 1.33 6.09 22.95
CA PRO A 72 1.89 7.45 22.81
C PRO A 72 3.40 7.49 22.59
N GLU A 73 4.14 6.54 23.18
CA GLU A 73 5.59 6.37 23.01
C GLU A 73 6.00 6.02 21.56
N ASN A 74 5.09 5.44 20.76
CA ASN A 74 5.35 4.94 19.41
C ASN A 74 4.74 5.81 18.30
N GLU A 75 4.17 6.97 18.63
CA GLU A 75 3.55 7.86 17.64
C GLU A 75 4.52 8.25 16.50
N HIS A 76 5.79 8.46 16.84
CA HIS A 76 6.85 8.73 15.87
C HIS A 76 7.05 7.60 14.84
N LEU A 77 6.77 6.34 15.20
CA LEU A 77 6.85 5.21 14.27
C LEU A 77 5.71 5.24 13.24
N LEU A 78 4.51 5.64 13.66
CA LEU A 78 3.38 5.78 12.73
C LEU A 78 3.67 6.84 11.67
N GLN A 79 4.30 7.95 12.08
CA GLN A 79 4.74 8.99 11.15
C GLN A 79 5.80 8.45 10.18
N GLN A 80 6.82 7.73 10.67
CA GLN A 80 7.84 7.11 9.80
C GLN A 80 7.24 6.12 8.79
N ILE A 81 6.25 5.33 9.20
CA ILE A 81 5.56 4.40 8.30
C ILE A 81 4.77 5.18 7.23
N GLN A 82 4.10 6.26 7.61
CA GLN A 82 3.39 7.13 6.67
C GLN A 82 4.35 7.71 5.63
N GLU A 83 5.46 8.30 6.08
CA GLU A 83 6.50 8.87 5.21
C GLU A 83 7.10 7.83 4.27
N LEU A 84 7.32 6.60 4.75
CA LEU A 84 7.80 5.49 3.93
C LEU A 84 6.81 5.15 2.81
N VAL A 85 5.53 4.95 3.15
CA VAL A 85 4.49 4.62 2.17
C VAL A 85 4.31 5.74 1.15
N ASP A 86 4.34 7.00 1.59
CA ASP A 86 4.22 8.15 0.70
C ASP A 86 5.42 8.23 -0.27
N ARG A 87 6.63 8.02 0.23
CA ARG A 87 7.85 8.01 -0.60
C ARG A 87 7.84 6.90 -1.64
N GLU A 88 7.44 5.68 -1.27
CA GLU A 88 7.34 4.56 -2.20
C GLU A 88 6.26 4.79 -3.26
N TRP A 89 5.12 5.34 -2.84
CA TRP A 89 4.04 5.70 -3.78
C TRP A 89 4.47 6.79 -4.77
N GLU A 90 5.15 7.85 -4.30
CA GLU A 90 5.70 8.89 -5.19
C GLU A 90 6.73 8.34 -6.16
N ALA A 91 7.58 7.39 -5.73
CA ALA A 91 8.54 6.75 -6.61
C ALA A 91 7.84 5.99 -7.76
N LEU A 92 6.79 5.23 -7.45
CA LEU A 92 5.99 4.53 -8.46
C LEU A 92 5.32 5.50 -9.44
N LEU A 93 4.78 6.62 -8.95
CA LEU A 93 4.18 7.64 -9.82
C LEU A 93 5.20 8.27 -10.76
N LYS A 94 6.41 8.57 -10.27
CA LYS A 94 7.50 9.12 -11.07
C LYS A 94 7.98 8.12 -12.12
N GLU A 95 8.12 6.86 -11.75
CA GLU A 95 8.51 5.79 -12.66
C GLU A 95 7.47 5.60 -13.77
N GLU A 96 6.18 5.53 -13.43
CA GLU A 96 5.10 5.43 -14.41
C GLU A 96 5.07 6.64 -15.37
N ALA A 97 5.31 7.86 -14.85
CA ALA A 97 5.37 9.08 -15.65
C ALA A 97 6.56 9.09 -16.62
N PHE A 98 7.75 8.69 -16.14
CA PHE A 98 8.96 8.63 -16.95
C PHE A 98 8.78 7.75 -18.19
N PHE A 99 8.16 6.58 -18.05
CA PHE A 99 7.93 5.69 -19.19
C PHE A 99 6.87 6.20 -20.17
N LYS A 100 5.89 6.98 -19.72
CA LYS A 100 4.91 7.62 -20.62
C LYS A 100 5.57 8.65 -21.52
N GLU A 101 6.43 9.49 -20.96
CA GLU A 101 7.15 10.52 -21.73
C GLU A 101 8.11 9.91 -22.78
N SER A 102 8.67 8.74 -22.50
CA SER A 102 9.54 8.02 -23.42
C SER A 102 8.84 7.37 -24.62
N GLU A 103 7.52 7.12 -24.53
CA GLU A 103 6.72 6.59 -25.66
C GLU A 103 6.21 7.71 -26.58
N GLU A 104 6.11 8.94 -26.07
CA GLU A 104 5.62 10.11 -26.81
C GLU A 104 6.73 10.90 -27.56
N SER A 105 8.00 10.51 -27.37
CA SER A 105 9.20 11.12 -28.01
C SER A 105 9.77 10.26 -29.12
#